data_AF-A0A1I1Q1H0-F1
#
_entry.id   AF-A0A1I1Q1H0-F1
#
_cell.length_a   1.000
_cell.length_b   1.000
_cell.length_c   1.000
_cell.angle_alpha   90.00
_cell.angle_beta   90.00
_cell.angle_gamma   90.00
#
_symmetry.space_group_name_H-M   'P 1'
#
loop_
_entity.id
_entity.type
_entity.pdbx_description
1 polymer ?
#
loop_
_entity_poly.entity_id
_entity_poly.type
_entity_poly.pdbx_seq_one_letter_code
_entity_poly.pdbx_strand_id
1 'polypeptide(L)'
;MGTSETDDPGKQTAVRQVMARGWVRCTPETPLSTVAAAMEERGAEVAVVAEAAGETGADPGPAGMGFVSTETILGMVAAGRGAGDPEVGTVATRPLPCVAADDTVEHARHRLEALGAARLGVTGRDGSLVGLVDRRSLERAAAALPPPPAVTLPEGELATLYTMAPLAILLTRFEDGCILEANPATRALLGYGPEEVTGLGLADLTPAEAQAEEALQHRRLRTHGRCGPYELELLRANGEQVPVLVNGVRVEASDGEPRAWYLLQDIAERKALERELAHRATHDPLTGAFNRIPFEERIDAEMERVARYATALGFLVIDIDHFKAINDTHGHDVGDRVLVEVARRLRDIIRGSDLLARWGGEEFVVLLPETDLFGALELGERLREAIADRSFEEAGTITVSIGVAQAVPGESVRRLFSRADAALYRAKAEGRNRVLPADLVAP
;
A
#
# COMPACT_ATOMS: atom_id res chain seq x y z
N MET A 1 -30.58 -13.06 44.56
CA MET A 1 -29.70 -12.22 43.73
C MET A 1 -28.97 -13.13 42.76
N GLY A 2 -29.60 -13.41 41.62
CA GLY A 2 -28.96 -14.07 40.49
C GLY A 2 -29.19 -13.14 39.32
N THR A 3 -28.17 -12.37 38.96
CA THR A 3 -28.18 -11.54 37.76
C THR A 3 -28.03 -12.48 36.59
N SER A 4 -29.14 -12.78 35.91
CA SER A 4 -29.11 -13.28 34.55
C SER A 4 -28.39 -12.24 33.71
N GLU A 5 -27.26 -12.60 33.13
CA GLU A 5 -26.65 -11.86 32.02
C GLU A 5 -27.71 -11.73 30.93
N THR A 6 -28.33 -10.56 30.90
CA THR A 6 -29.15 -10.11 29.78
C THR A 6 -28.23 -10.00 28.57
N ASP A 7 -28.52 -10.79 27.54
CA ASP A 7 -27.97 -10.64 26.20
C ASP A 7 -28.08 -9.16 25.79
N ASP A 8 -26.92 -8.52 25.67
CA ASP A 8 -26.77 -7.16 25.18
C ASP A 8 -26.90 -7.20 23.64
N PRO A 9 -27.99 -6.64 23.05
CA PRO A 9 -28.28 -6.74 21.62
C PRO A 9 -27.28 -5.97 20.73
N GLY A 10 -26.27 -5.30 21.32
CA GLY A 10 -25.18 -4.62 20.61
C GLY A 10 -23.85 -5.37 20.51
N LYS A 11 -23.70 -6.57 21.10
CA LYS A 11 -22.42 -7.30 21.03
C LYS A 11 -22.17 -7.88 19.63
N GLN A 12 -21.41 -7.15 18.82
CA GLN A 12 -20.87 -7.64 17.55
C GLN A 12 -20.12 -8.96 17.77
N THR A 13 -20.33 -9.94 16.89
CA THR A 13 -19.65 -11.24 16.95
C THR A 13 -18.14 -11.03 16.92
N ALA A 14 -17.45 -11.54 17.93
CA ALA A 14 -16.01 -11.42 18.05
C ALA A 14 -15.32 -12.48 17.17
N VAL A 15 -14.16 -12.14 16.59
CA VAL A 15 -13.40 -13.05 15.71
C VAL A 15 -13.08 -14.38 16.41
N ARG A 16 -12.84 -14.37 17.72
CA ARG A 16 -12.63 -15.58 18.53
C ARG A 16 -13.75 -16.63 18.46
N GLN A 17 -14.97 -16.23 18.10
CA GLN A 17 -16.14 -17.11 18.00
C GLN A 17 -16.21 -17.85 16.66
N VAL A 18 -15.45 -17.39 15.66
CA VAL A 18 -15.53 -17.85 14.27
C VAL A 18 -14.20 -18.37 13.73
N MET A 19 -13.14 -18.28 14.55
CA MET A 19 -11.81 -18.78 14.21
C MET A 19 -11.75 -20.31 14.24
N ALA A 20 -11.08 -20.88 13.25
CA ALA A 20 -10.67 -22.28 13.30
C ALA A 20 -9.44 -22.40 14.20
N ARG A 21 -9.37 -23.48 15.00
CA ARG A 21 -8.25 -23.80 15.90
C ARG A 21 -7.32 -24.90 15.36
N GLY A 22 -7.60 -25.42 14.17
CA GLY A 22 -6.84 -26.49 13.53
C GLY A 22 -5.83 -25.94 12.52
N TRP A 23 -4.57 -25.79 12.94
CA TRP A 23 -3.43 -25.61 12.05
C TRP A 23 -2.23 -26.42 12.54
N VAL A 24 -1.30 -26.68 11.63
CA VAL A 24 0.01 -27.27 11.96
C VAL A 24 1.01 -26.13 12.13
N ARG A 25 1.94 -26.24 13.08
CA ARG A 25 3.09 -25.33 13.18
C ARG A 25 4.34 -26.08 12.72
N CYS A 26 5.13 -25.47 11.85
CA CYS A 26 6.38 -26.03 11.35
C CYS A 26 7.47 -24.96 11.23
N THR A 27 8.73 -25.39 11.16
CA THR A 27 9.87 -24.49 10.93
C THR A 27 10.09 -24.29 9.43
N PRO A 28 10.73 -23.18 9.01
CA PRO A 28 10.97 -22.90 7.60
C PRO A 28 11.68 -24.03 6.85
N GLU A 29 12.55 -24.78 7.53
CA GLU A 29 13.37 -25.87 6.98
C GLU A 29 12.60 -27.19 6.87
N THR A 30 11.34 -27.24 7.36
CA THR A 30 10.55 -28.47 7.31
C THR A 30 10.20 -28.81 5.86
N PRO A 31 10.48 -30.03 5.37
CA PRO A 31 10.14 -30.42 4.01
C PRO A 31 8.63 -30.37 3.75
N LEU A 32 8.22 -29.90 2.57
CA LEU A 32 6.82 -29.69 2.21
C LEU A 32 5.98 -30.97 2.35
N SER A 33 6.54 -32.13 1.99
CA SER A 33 5.87 -33.44 2.16
C SER A 33 5.57 -33.78 3.63
N THR A 34 6.46 -33.39 4.54
CA THR A 34 6.30 -33.62 5.98
C THR A 34 5.21 -32.71 6.54
N VAL A 35 5.17 -31.46 6.09
CA VAL A 35 4.10 -30.52 6.44
C VAL A 35 2.75 -31.01 5.90
N ALA A 36 2.70 -31.51 4.65
CA ALA A 36 1.50 -32.07 4.04
C ALA A 36 0.94 -33.26 4.84
N ALA A 37 1.80 -34.20 5.22
CA ALA A 37 1.40 -35.36 6.02
C ALA A 37 0.87 -34.96 7.41
N ALA A 38 1.54 -34.01 8.08
CA ALA A 38 1.09 -33.49 9.36
C ALA A 38 -0.25 -32.75 9.26
N MET A 39 -0.49 -32.06 8.15
CA MET A 39 -1.76 -31.39 7.85
C MET A 39 -2.88 -32.40 7.61
N GLU A 40 -2.63 -33.46 6.86
CA GLU A 40 -3.58 -34.54 6.62
C GLU A 40 -3.95 -35.28 7.92
N GLU A 41 -2.95 -35.66 8.72
CA GLU A 41 -3.15 -36.36 10.00
C GLU A 41 -4.02 -35.56 10.98
N ARG A 42 -3.82 -34.24 11.04
CA ARG A 42 -4.56 -33.34 11.93
C ARG A 42 -5.84 -32.77 11.33
N GLY A 43 -6.16 -33.13 10.08
CA GLY A 43 -7.27 -32.52 9.34
C GLY A 43 -7.14 -30.99 9.22
N ALA A 44 -5.91 -30.47 9.20
CA ALA A 44 -5.61 -29.05 9.14
C ALA A 44 -5.51 -28.59 7.68
N GLU A 45 -6.19 -27.49 7.35
CA GLU A 45 -6.14 -26.91 6.00
C GLU A 45 -4.96 -25.95 5.78
N VAL A 46 -4.29 -25.56 6.86
CA VAL A 46 -3.15 -24.61 6.85
C VAL A 46 -2.05 -25.06 7.80
N ALA A 47 -0.81 -24.81 7.38
CA ALA A 47 0.35 -24.80 8.26
C ALA A 47 0.90 -23.37 8.44
N VAL A 48 1.21 -23.03 9.67
CA VAL A 48 1.87 -21.78 10.08
C VAL A 48 3.37 -22.06 10.17
N VAL A 49 4.15 -21.31 9.40
CA VAL A 49 5.60 -21.42 9.31
C VAL A 49 6.22 -20.34 10.19
N ALA A 50 6.94 -20.75 11.23
CA ALA A 50 7.57 -19.83 12.17
C ALA A 50 8.95 -20.36 12.56
N GLU A 51 9.92 -19.47 12.80
CA GLU A 51 11.20 -19.89 13.38
C GLU A 51 10.98 -20.56 14.75
N ALA A 52 11.86 -21.50 15.08
CA ALA A 52 11.87 -22.13 16.38
C ALA A 52 12.05 -21.05 17.47
N ALA A 53 11.32 -21.16 18.58
CA ALA A 53 11.50 -20.25 19.70
C ALA A 53 12.97 -20.33 20.17
N GLY A 54 13.66 -19.18 20.21
CA GLY A 54 15.02 -19.09 20.73
C GLY A 54 15.08 -19.47 22.22
N GLU A 55 16.28 -19.49 22.80
CA GLU A 55 16.55 -19.90 24.20
C GLU A 55 15.71 -19.16 25.26
N THR A 56 15.08 -18.05 24.91
CA THR A 56 14.17 -17.25 25.74
C THR A 56 12.74 -17.80 25.84
N GLY A 57 12.38 -18.81 25.03
CA GLY A 57 11.05 -19.44 25.05
C GLY A 57 9.89 -18.54 24.60
N ALA A 58 10.17 -17.32 24.12
CA ALA A 58 9.16 -16.38 23.65
C ALA A 58 8.76 -16.70 22.20
N ASP A 59 7.47 -16.80 21.93
CA ASP A 59 6.92 -16.99 20.58
C ASP A 59 7.25 -15.75 19.73
N PRO A 60 7.90 -15.87 18.55
CA PRO A 60 8.37 -14.73 17.72
C PRO A 60 7.28 -13.74 17.26
N GLY A 61 6.03 -13.94 17.65
CA GLY A 61 4.90 -13.10 17.27
C GLY A 61 4.56 -13.24 15.78
N PRO A 62 3.39 -12.75 15.37
CA PRO A 62 2.88 -12.94 14.01
C PRO A 62 3.72 -12.27 12.90
N ALA A 63 4.52 -11.25 13.24
CA ALA A 63 5.35 -10.52 12.28
C ALA A 63 6.46 -11.39 11.65
N GLY A 64 6.92 -12.44 12.35
CA GLY A 64 7.89 -13.42 11.85
C GLY A 64 7.27 -14.70 11.31
N MET A 65 5.93 -14.80 11.29
CA MET A 65 5.22 -16.01 10.85
C MET A 65 4.78 -15.89 9.40
N GLY A 66 4.80 -17.00 8.69
CA GLY A 66 4.13 -17.17 7.41
C GLY A 66 3.12 -18.31 7.44
N PHE A 67 2.45 -18.55 6.32
CA PHE A 67 1.54 -19.69 6.19
C PHE A 67 1.55 -20.31 4.80
N VAL A 68 1.18 -21.58 4.74
CA VAL A 68 0.95 -22.34 3.50
C VAL A 68 -0.35 -23.12 3.62
N SER A 69 -1.12 -23.20 2.52
CA SER A 69 -2.38 -23.94 2.45
C SER A 69 -2.21 -25.30 1.79
N THR A 70 -3.13 -26.24 2.06
CA THR A 70 -3.18 -27.54 1.37
C THR A 70 -3.27 -27.37 -0.16
N GLU A 71 -4.01 -26.36 -0.63
CA GLU A 71 -4.15 -26.08 -2.06
C GLU A 71 -2.84 -25.60 -2.69
N THR A 72 -2.10 -24.74 -2.01
CA THR A 72 -0.76 -24.28 -2.43
C THR A 72 0.22 -25.46 -2.50
N ILE A 73 0.20 -26.33 -1.49
CA ILE A 73 1.02 -27.55 -1.44
C ILE A 73 0.68 -28.47 -2.61
N LEU A 74 -0.60 -28.79 -2.81
CA LEU A 74 -1.05 -29.65 -3.91
C LEU A 74 -0.75 -29.06 -5.28
N GLY A 75 -0.90 -27.74 -5.44
CA GLY A 75 -0.58 -27.03 -6.68
C GLY A 75 0.90 -27.12 -7.05
N MET A 76 1.80 -27.01 -6.06
CA MET A 76 3.23 -27.17 -6.29
C MET A 76 3.65 -28.62 -6.54
N VAL A 77 3.06 -29.56 -5.81
CA VAL A 77 3.29 -31.00 -6.03
C VAL A 77 2.80 -31.41 -7.43
N ALA A 78 1.69 -30.82 -7.91
CA ALA A 78 1.19 -31.04 -9.26
C ALA A 78 2.06 -30.37 -10.34
N ALA A 79 2.64 -29.19 -10.05
CA ALA A 79 3.51 -28.45 -10.97
C ALA A 79 4.93 -29.03 -11.09
N GLY A 80 5.40 -29.76 -10.07
CA GLY A 80 6.77 -30.29 -9.98
C GLY A 80 6.90 -31.79 -10.22
N ARG A 81 6.81 -32.24 -11.48
CA ARG A 81 7.40 -33.55 -11.85
C ARG A 81 8.91 -33.39 -12.06
N GLY A 82 9.66 -33.49 -10.95
CA GLY A 82 11.10 -33.78 -10.95
C GLY A 82 12.02 -32.65 -10.50
N ALA A 83 12.19 -32.49 -9.18
CA ALA A 83 13.46 -32.26 -8.47
C ALA A 83 13.18 -31.77 -7.02
N GLY A 84 13.36 -32.66 -6.03
CA GLY A 84 13.42 -32.31 -4.60
C GLY A 84 12.08 -32.04 -3.90
N ASP A 85 12.07 -32.25 -2.57
CA ASP A 85 11.01 -31.83 -1.65
C ASP A 85 11.42 -30.48 -1.04
N PRO A 86 10.88 -29.34 -1.52
CA PRO A 86 11.33 -28.03 -1.10
C PRO A 86 10.99 -27.77 0.37
N GLU A 87 11.80 -26.92 1.01
CA GLU A 87 11.53 -26.45 2.36
C GLU A 87 10.31 -25.51 2.39
N VAL A 88 9.42 -25.69 3.36
CA VAL A 88 8.15 -24.95 3.44
C VAL A 88 8.34 -23.43 3.53
N GLY A 89 9.48 -22.97 4.06
CA GLY A 89 9.85 -21.56 4.15
C GLY A 89 9.99 -20.87 2.79
N THR A 90 10.32 -21.61 1.73
CA THR A 90 10.45 -21.06 0.36
C THR A 90 9.10 -20.73 -0.28
N VAL A 91 8.00 -21.20 0.30
CA VAL A 91 6.64 -21.06 -0.25
C VAL A 91 5.66 -20.44 0.76
N ALA A 92 6.09 -20.22 1.99
CA ALA A 92 5.27 -19.60 3.00
C ALA A 92 5.05 -18.11 2.66
N THR A 93 3.79 -17.68 2.67
CA THR A 93 3.46 -16.25 2.56
C THR A 93 3.93 -15.52 3.81
N ARG A 94 4.74 -14.46 3.71
CA ARG A 94 5.22 -13.66 4.85
C ARG A 94 4.99 -12.16 4.62
N PRO A 95 4.58 -11.39 5.64
CA PRO A 95 4.13 -11.83 6.97
C PRO A 95 2.70 -12.40 6.97
N LEU A 96 2.33 -13.17 8.00
CA LEU A 96 0.94 -13.58 8.24
C LEU A 96 0.15 -12.37 8.73
N PRO A 97 -0.81 -11.83 7.95
CA PRO A 97 -1.62 -10.71 8.40
C PRO A 97 -2.55 -11.13 9.54
N CYS A 98 -2.63 -10.32 10.61
CA CYS A 98 -3.38 -10.67 11.82
C CYS A 98 -4.45 -9.65 12.23
N VAL A 99 -5.41 -10.13 13.03
CA VAL A 99 -6.44 -9.39 13.79
C VAL A 99 -6.48 -9.87 15.24
N ALA A 100 -6.95 -9.03 16.16
CA ALA A 100 -7.11 -9.44 17.55
C ALA A 100 -8.32 -10.37 17.70
N ALA A 101 -8.24 -11.30 18.65
CA ALA A 101 -9.32 -12.22 18.98
C ALA A 101 -10.62 -11.52 19.44
N ASP A 102 -10.45 -10.33 20.04
CA ASP A 102 -11.55 -9.47 20.50
C ASP A 102 -12.02 -8.48 19.42
N ASP A 103 -11.42 -8.47 18.22
CA ASP A 103 -11.92 -7.68 17.08
C ASP A 103 -13.27 -8.21 16.58
N THR A 104 -13.96 -7.37 15.82
CA THR A 104 -15.27 -7.70 15.25
C THR A 104 -15.12 -8.45 13.94
N VAL A 105 -16.07 -9.34 13.63
CA VAL A 105 -16.10 -10.07 12.34
C VAL A 105 -16.05 -9.10 11.15
N GLU A 106 -16.69 -7.94 11.26
CA GLU A 106 -16.70 -6.91 10.22
C GLU A 106 -15.32 -6.26 10.04
N HIS A 107 -14.61 -5.97 11.14
CA HIS A 107 -13.23 -5.48 11.07
C HIS A 107 -12.30 -6.49 10.39
N ALA A 108 -12.41 -7.77 10.75
CA ALA A 108 -11.63 -8.82 10.12
C ALA A 108 -11.97 -9.00 8.64
N ARG A 109 -13.24 -8.86 8.24
CA ARG A 109 -13.67 -8.91 6.84
C ARG A 109 -13.04 -7.79 6.02
N HIS A 110 -13.15 -6.55 6.49
CA HIS A 110 -12.59 -5.39 5.83
C HIS A 110 -11.05 -5.51 5.69
N ARG A 111 -10.38 -5.99 6.74
CA ARG A 111 -8.92 -6.20 6.71
C ARG A 111 -8.50 -7.30 5.74
N LEU A 112 -9.25 -8.40 5.65
CA LEU A 112 -8.99 -9.49 4.70
C LEU A 112 -9.16 -9.01 3.25
N GLU A 113 -10.17 -8.17 2.98
CA GLU A 113 -10.42 -7.55 1.68
C GLU A 113 -9.33 -6.54 1.30
N ALA A 114 -8.99 -5.61 2.20
CA ALA A 114 -7.97 -4.59 1.96
C ALA A 114 -6.58 -5.17 1.65
N LEU A 115 -6.24 -6.32 2.24
CA LEU A 115 -4.96 -6.99 2.05
C LEU A 115 -4.96 -7.99 0.88
N GLY A 116 -6.10 -8.24 0.23
CA GLY A 116 -6.24 -9.32 -0.76
C GLY A 116 -5.89 -10.71 -0.20
N ALA A 117 -5.90 -10.87 1.12
CA ALA A 117 -5.42 -12.07 1.79
C ALA A 117 -6.45 -13.21 1.71
N ALA A 118 -5.98 -14.45 1.67
CA ALA A 118 -6.87 -15.61 1.74
C ALA A 118 -7.38 -15.87 3.16
N ARG A 119 -6.56 -15.57 4.17
CA ARG A 119 -6.81 -15.81 5.60
C ARG A 119 -6.13 -14.76 6.46
N LEU A 120 -6.62 -14.60 7.69
CA LEU A 120 -6.00 -13.79 8.74
C LEU A 120 -5.64 -14.69 9.93
N GLY A 121 -4.48 -14.41 10.55
CA GLY A 121 -4.17 -14.92 11.88
C GLY A 121 -4.95 -14.17 12.96
N VAL A 122 -5.36 -14.88 14.00
CA VAL A 122 -6.09 -14.29 15.13
C VAL A 122 -5.17 -14.31 16.35
N THR A 123 -4.91 -13.13 16.93
CA THR A 123 -3.98 -12.98 18.04
C THR A 123 -4.67 -12.81 19.39
N GLY A 124 -4.16 -13.46 20.42
CA GLY A 124 -4.54 -13.25 21.81
C GLY A 124 -4.06 -11.90 22.35
N ARG A 125 -4.44 -11.57 23.58
CA ARG A 125 -4.02 -10.32 24.25
C ARG A 125 -2.52 -10.25 24.55
N ASP A 126 -1.88 -11.41 24.62
CA ASP A 126 -0.44 -11.60 24.78
C ASP A 126 0.33 -11.57 23.45
N GLY A 127 -0.37 -11.33 22.32
CA GLY A 127 0.22 -11.33 20.98
C GLY A 127 0.45 -12.72 20.39
N SER A 128 0.08 -13.79 21.09
CA SER A 128 0.19 -15.16 20.60
C SER A 128 -0.84 -15.46 19.51
N LEU A 129 -0.49 -16.32 18.54
CA LEU A 129 -1.46 -16.78 17.54
C LEU A 129 -2.42 -17.81 18.17
N VAL A 130 -3.70 -17.46 18.28
CA VAL A 130 -4.75 -18.27 18.92
C VAL A 130 -5.81 -18.79 17.95
N GLY A 131 -5.77 -18.35 16.69
CA GLY A 131 -6.76 -18.72 15.67
C GLY A 131 -6.28 -18.46 14.25
N LEU A 132 -6.97 -19.06 13.28
CA LEU A 132 -7.02 -18.57 11.90
C LEU A 132 -8.47 -18.31 11.51
N VAL A 133 -8.70 -17.32 10.66
CA VAL A 133 -10.02 -17.05 10.10
C VAL A 133 -9.94 -16.85 8.59
N ASP A 134 -10.90 -17.43 7.87
CA ASP A 134 -11.02 -17.32 6.42
C ASP A 134 -12.25 -16.51 6.00
N ARG A 135 -12.29 -16.15 4.71
CA ARG A 135 -13.40 -15.37 4.13
C ARG A 135 -14.76 -16.03 4.36
N ARG A 136 -14.87 -17.35 4.16
CA ARG A 136 -16.14 -18.10 4.29
C ARG A 136 -16.67 -18.12 5.73
N SER A 137 -15.79 -18.13 6.72
CA SER A 137 -16.16 -18.14 8.14
C SER A 137 -16.61 -16.76 8.58
N LEU A 138 -15.95 -15.70 8.11
CA LEU A 138 -16.39 -14.32 8.32
C LEU A 138 -17.74 -14.05 7.67
N GLU A 139 -17.95 -14.49 6.43
CA GLU A 139 -19.22 -14.32 5.72
C GLU A 139 -20.39 -15.06 6.40
N ARG A 140 -20.16 -16.30 6.85
CA ARG A 140 -21.16 -17.07 7.61
C ARG A 140 -21.53 -16.39 8.92
N ALA A 141 -20.55 -15.84 9.63
CA ALA A 141 -20.79 -15.15 10.88
C ALA A 141 -21.48 -13.79 10.69
N ALA A 142 -21.09 -13.04 9.65
CA ALA A 142 -21.75 -11.80 9.24
C ALA A 142 -23.22 -12.04 8.86
N ALA A 143 -23.53 -13.18 8.25
CA ALA A 143 -24.89 -13.59 7.92
C ALA A 143 -25.71 -14.06 9.13
N ALA A 144 -25.05 -14.44 10.23
CA ALA A 144 -25.68 -14.90 11.47
C ALA A 144 -25.96 -13.77 12.49
N LEU A 145 -25.46 -12.55 12.23
CA LEU A 145 -25.84 -11.39 13.03
C LEU A 145 -27.34 -11.14 12.87
N PRO A 146 -28.08 -10.93 13.98
CA PRO A 146 -29.45 -10.46 13.87
C PRO A 146 -29.43 -9.16 13.05
N PRO A 147 -30.39 -8.96 12.13
CA PRO A 147 -30.50 -7.68 11.46
C PRO A 147 -30.57 -6.58 12.53
N PRO A 148 -29.99 -5.39 12.25
CA PRO A 148 -30.11 -4.27 13.18
C PRO A 148 -31.59 -4.11 13.57
N PRO A 149 -31.87 -3.77 14.84
CA PRO A 149 -33.25 -3.63 15.30
C PRO A 149 -33.99 -2.74 14.32
N ALA A 150 -35.18 -3.19 13.88
CA ALA A 150 -35.99 -2.44 12.94
C ALA A 150 -36.32 -1.08 13.55
N VAL A 151 -35.64 -0.03 13.07
CA VAL A 151 -35.95 1.33 13.47
C VAL A 151 -37.15 1.75 12.62
N THR A 152 -38.32 1.74 13.24
CA THR A 152 -39.51 2.34 12.65
C THR A 152 -39.45 3.83 12.88
N LEU A 153 -38.96 4.56 11.89
CA LEU A 153 -39.09 6.01 11.85
C LEU A 153 -40.44 6.37 11.19
N PRO A 154 -41.15 7.42 11.67
CA PRO A 154 -42.25 8.02 10.94
C PRO A 154 -41.84 8.40 9.51
N GLU A 155 -42.77 8.33 8.55
CA GLU A 155 -42.50 8.65 7.13
C GLU A 155 -41.87 10.04 6.95
N GLY A 156 -42.31 11.03 7.73
CA GLY A 156 -41.76 12.39 7.69
C GLY A 156 -40.29 12.48 8.13
N GLU A 157 -39.86 11.64 9.07
CA GLU A 157 -38.46 11.58 9.52
C GLU A 157 -37.57 10.90 8.47
N LEU A 158 -38.06 9.84 7.82
CA LEU A 158 -37.36 9.18 6.70
C LEU A 158 -37.19 10.11 5.50
N ALA A 159 -38.23 10.84 5.12
CA ALA A 159 -38.17 11.83 4.05
C ALA A 159 -37.14 12.94 4.35
N THR A 160 -37.06 13.35 5.62
CA THR A 160 -36.09 14.34 6.08
C THR A 160 -34.67 13.80 6.01
N LEU A 161 -34.42 12.57 6.48
CA LEU A 161 -33.11 11.92 6.38
C LEU A 161 -32.66 11.76 4.92
N TYR A 162 -33.56 11.31 4.05
CA TYR A 162 -33.29 11.16 2.62
C TYR A 162 -32.88 12.49 1.97
N THR A 163 -33.60 13.56 2.29
CA THR A 163 -33.39 14.90 1.70
C THR A 163 -32.12 15.57 2.22
N MET A 164 -31.81 15.43 3.51
CA MET A 164 -30.65 16.07 4.14
C MET A 164 -29.37 15.23 4.07
N ALA A 165 -29.45 13.98 3.62
CA ALA A 165 -28.29 13.12 3.52
C ALA A 165 -27.20 13.80 2.67
N PRO A 166 -25.95 13.88 3.16
CA PRO A 166 -24.84 14.48 2.40
C PRO A 166 -24.32 13.56 1.29
N LEU A 167 -24.87 12.35 1.18
CA LEU A 167 -24.52 11.33 0.21
C LEU A 167 -25.61 11.25 -0.84
N ALA A 168 -25.22 11.00 -2.09
CA ALA A 168 -26.19 10.78 -3.16
C ALA A 168 -26.85 9.41 -2.96
N ILE A 169 -28.17 9.40 -2.94
CA ILE A 169 -28.98 8.19 -2.75
C ILE A 169 -29.82 8.00 -4.00
N LEU A 170 -29.70 6.83 -4.63
CA LEU A 170 -30.47 6.45 -5.82
C LEU A 170 -31.34 5.23 -5.51
N LEU A 171 -32.60 5.27 -5.91
CA LEU A 171 -33.47 4.10 -5.99
C LEU A 171 -33.52 3.66 -7.44
N THR A 172 -33.24 2.38 -7.71
CA THR A 172 -33.31 1.83 -9.06
C THR A 172 -34.28 0.67 -9.15
N ARG A 173 -34.85 0.48 -10.34
CA ARG A 173 -35.47 -0.79 -10.71
C ARG A 173 -34.39 -1.87 -10.72
N PHE A 174 -34.71 -3.02 -10.16
CA PHE A 174 -33.72 -4.07 -9.97
C PHE A 174 -33.32 -4.79 -11.25
N GLU A 175 -34.21 -4.85 -12.25
CA GLU A 175 -34.02 -5.64 -13.48
C GLU A 175 -33.04 -5.01 -14.45
N ASP A 176 -33.18 -3.71 -14.70
CA ASP A 176 -32.45 -2.95 -15.73
C ASP A 176 -31.56 -1.85 -15.15
N GLY A 177 -31.61 -1.61 -13.83
CA GLY A 177 -30.85 -0.54 -13.18
C GLY A 177 -31.35 0.86 -13.52
N CYS A 178 -32.58 1.00 -14.04
CA CYS A 178 -33.18 2.30 -14.31
C CYS A 178 -33.42 3.06 -12.99
N ILE A 179 -32.95 4.30 -12.92
CA ILE A 179 -33.07 5.17 -11.76
C ILE A 179 -34.52 5.64 -11.66
N LEU A 180 -35.18 5.29 -10.57
CA LEU A 180 -36.55 5.65 -10.26
C LEU A 180 -36.58 6.96 -9.46
N GLU A 181 -35.71 7.08 -8.47
CA GLU A 181 -35.66 8.23 -7.56
C GLU A 181 -34.21 8.56 -7.20
N ALA A 182 -33.95 9.83 -6.90
CA ALA A 182 -32.66 10.32 -6.47
C ALA A 182 -32.83 11.47 -5.47
N ASN A 183 -31.96 11.52 -4.45
CA ASN A 183 -32.02 12.61 -3.48
C ASN A 183 -31.33 13.89 -4.01
N PRO A 184 -31.51 15.05 -3.37
CA PRO A 184 -30.91 16.30 -3.81
C PRO A 184 -29.37 16.29 -3.87
N ALA A 185 -28.71 15.48 -3.04
CA ALA A 185 -27.25 15.36 -3.02
C ALA A 185 -26.67 14.81 -4.34
N THR A 186 -27.47 14.10 -5.14
CA THR A 186 -27.10 13.66 -6.48
C THR A 186 -26.69 14.82 -7.39
N ARG A 187 -27.26 16.02 -7.20
CA ARG A 187 -26.85 17.21 -7.98
C ARG A 187 -25.42 17.64 -7.67
N ALA A 188 -25.02 17.59 -6.40
CA ALA A 188 -23.65 17.94 -6.01
C ALA A 188 -22.64 16.89 -6.51
N LEU A 189 -23.01 15.61 -6.46
CA LEU A 189 -22.12 14.51 -6.86
C LEU A 189 -22.02 14.32 -8.37
N LEU A 190 -23.14 14.33 -9.10
CA LEU A 190 -23.18 13.96 -10.52
C LEU A 190 -23.58 15.13 -11.43
N GLY A 191 -23.96 16.28 -10.90
CA GLY A 191 -24.43 17.42 -11.68
C GLY A 191 -25.88 17.31 -12.17
N TYR A 192 -26.50 16.13 -12.07
CA TYR A 192 -27.90 15.92 -12.42
C TYR A 192 -28.84 16.29 -11.28
N GLY A 193 -29.91 17.01 -11.58
CA GLY A 193 -31.05 17.14 -10.69
C GLY A 193 -31.78 15.80 -10.48
N PRO A 194 -32.49 15.64 -9.35
CA PRO A 194 -33.28 14.45 -9.07
C PRO A 194 -34.20 14.01 -10.22
N GLU A 195 -34.89 14.96 -10.87
CA GLU A 195 -35.80 14.66 -11.99
C GLU A 195 -35.05 14.40 -13.31
N GLU A 196 -33.83 14.94 -13.45
CA GLU A 196 -33.02 14.81 -14.67
C GLU A 196 -32.34 13.43 -14.74
N VAL A 197 -32.00 12.86 -13.58
CA VAL A 197 -31.37 11.55 -13.46
C VAL A 197 -32.38 10.41 -13.49
N THR A 198 -33.64 10.66 -13.10
CA THR A 198 -34.71 9.66 -13.18
C THR A 198 -34.93 9.24 -14.63
N GLY A 199 -35.01 7.92 -14.86
CA GLY A 199 -35.16 7.31 -16.18
C GLY A 199 -33.85 6.88 -16.82
N LEU A 200 -32.71 7.45 -16.41
CA LEU A 200 -31.38 6.98 -16.84
C LEU A 200 -31.08 5.60 -16.23
N GLY A 201 -30.31 4.77 -16.94
CA GLY A 201 -29.72 3.57 -16.38
C GLY A 201 -28.42 3.89 -15.64
N LEU A 202 -28.06 3.12 -14.62
CA LEU A 202 -26.76 3.29 -13.96
C LEU A 202 -25.58 3.18 -14.96
N ALA A 203 -25.70 2.32 -15.97
CA ALA A 203 -24.70 2.19 -17.04
C ALA A 203 -24.51 3.46 -17.89
N ASP A 204 -25.50 4.36 -17.95
CA ASP A 204 -25.37 5.66 -18.63
C ASP A 204 -24.48 6.63 -17.83
N LEU A 205 -24.34 6.38 -16.52
CA LEU A 205 -23.47 7.12 -15.61
C LEU A 205 -22.08 6.48 -15.48
N THR A 206 -21.84 5.33 -16.09
CA THR A 206 -20.59 4.58 -15.93
C THR A 206 -19.77 4.61 -17.23
N PRO A 207 -18.48 5.02 -17.19
CA PRO A 207 -17.58 4.92 -18.34
C PRO A 207 -17.50 3.49 -18.89
N ALA A 208 -17.33 3.35 -20.21
CA ALA A 208 -17.34 2.05 -20.88
C ALA A 208 -16.33 1.05 -20.29
N GLU A 209 -15.17 1.53 -19.83
CA GLU A 209 -14.14 0.70 -19.21
C GLU A 209 -14.55 0.15 -17.85
N ALA A 210 -15.44 0.85 -17.13
CA ALA A 210 -15.90 0.51 -15.79
C ALA A 210 -17.22 -0.28 -15.77
N GLN A 211 -17.94 -0.36 -16.90
CA GLN A 211 -19.22 -1.08 -17.00
C GLN A 211 -19.12 -2.58 -16.67
N ALA A 212 -17.99 -3.22 -16.96
CA ALA A 212 -17.77 -4.63 -16.64
C ALA A 212 -17.70 -4.88 -15.12
N GLU A 213 -17.08 -3.94 -14.38
CA GLU A 213 -17.02 -3.98 -12.92
C GLU A 213 -18.40 -3.73 -12.31
N GLU A 214 -19.13 -2.73 -12.81
CA GLU A 214 -20.50 -2.47 -12.38
C GLU A 214 -21.42 -3.69 -12.57
N ALA A 215 -21.36 -4.35 -13.74
CA ALA A 215 -22.15 -5.55 -14.02
C ALA A 215 -21.83 -6.70 -13.05
N LEU A 216 -20.55 -6.83 -12.63
CA LEU A 216 -20.15 -7.79 -11.60
C LEU A 216 -20.80 -7.47 -10.25
N GLN A 217 -20.87 -6.18 -9.88
CA GLN A 217 -21.47 -5.74 -8.62
C GLN A 217 -22.99 -5.90 -8.62
N HIS A 218 -23.65 -5.63 -9.75
CA HIS A 218 -25.08 -5.90 -9.93
C HIS A 218 -25.38 -7.40 -9.77
N ARG A 219 -24.53 -8.29 -10.32
CA ARG A 219 -24.65 -9.73 -10.09
C ARG A 219 -24.53 -10.11 -8.61
N ARG A 220 -23.64 -9.45 -7.85
CA ARG A 220 -23.51 -9.65 -6.40
C ARG A 220 -24.76 -9.21 -5.66
N LEU A 221 -25.31 -8.05 -6.00
CA LEU A 221 -26.57 -7.55 -5.46
C LEU A 221 -27.72 -8.52 -5.72
N ARG A 222 -27.79 -9.13 -6.92
CA ARG A 222 -28.79 -10.15 -7.28
C ARG A 222 -28.70 -11.43 -6.46
N THR A 223 -27.48 -11.87 -6.18
CA THR A 223 -27.22 -13.15 -5.53
C THR A 223 -27.22 -13.06 -4.00
N HIS A 224 -26.78 -11.93 -3.45
CA HIS A 224 -26.56 -11.76 -2.00
C HIS A 224 -27.44 -10.68 -1.36
N GLY A 225 -28.26 -9.97 -2.14
CA GLY A 225 -29.11 -8.87 -1.66
C GLY A 225 -28.35 -7.58 -1.31
N ARG A 226 -27.02 -7.55 -1.50
CA ARG A 226 -26.16 -6.37 -1.27
C ARG A 226 -24.93 -6.37 -2.17
N CYS A 227 -24.37 -5.20 -2.43
CA CYS A 227 -23.07 -5.01 -3.08
C CYS A 227 -22.28 -3.85 -2.44
N GLY A 228 -20.96 -3.90 -2.55
CA GLY A 228 -20.05 -2.92 -1.96
C GLY A 228 -19.66 -3.13 -0.49
N PRO A 229 -18.88 -2.19 0.08
CA PRO A 229 -18.38 -0.99 -0.59
C PRO A 229 -17.40 -1.32 -1.73
N TYR A 230 -17.51 -0.63 -2.86
CA TYR A 230 -16.54 -0.71 -3.96
C TYR A 230 -16.35 0.68 -4.59
N GLU A 231 -15.20 0.92 -5.19
CA GLU A 231 -14.92 2.16 -5.89
C GLU A 231 -15.28 2.03 -7.37
N LEU A 232 -15.86 3.08 -7.95
CA LEU A 232 -16.19 3.14 -9.37
C LEU A 232 -15.97 4.56 -9.86
N GLU A 233 -15.53 4.75 -11.11
CA GLU A 233 -15.56 6.06 -11.75
C GLU A 233 -16.95 6.26 -12.37
N LEU A 234 -17.61 7.38 -12.05
CA LEU A 234 -18.88 7.78 -12.68
C LEU A 234 -18.70 9.04 -13.52
N LEU A 235 -19.60 9.23 -14.48
CA LEU A 235 -19.71 10.39 -15.33
C LEU A 235 -20.68 11.41 -14.72
N ARG A 236 -20.20 12.63 -14.56
CA ARG A 236 -21.03 13.79 -14.28
C ARG A 236 -21.79 14.23 -15.54
N ALA A 237 -22.82 15.05 -15.37
CA ALA A 237 -23.63 15.61 -16.46
C ALA A 237 -22.82 16.42 -17.49
N ASN A 238 -21.68 16.98 -17.09
CA ASN A 238 -20.75 17.68 -17.97
C ASN A 238 -19.74 16.75 -18.69
N GLY A 239 -19.79 15.43 -18.44
CA GLY A 239 -18.88 14.42 -18.99
C GLY A 239 -17.60 14.20 -18.18
N GLU A 240 -17.36 14.95 -17.11
CA GLU A 240 -16.20 14.73 -16.24
C GLU A 240 -16.36 13.45 -15.41
N GLN A 241 -15.23 12.77 -15.14
CA GLN A 241 -15.23 11.59 -14.28
C GLN A 241 -15.11 11.99 -12.81
N VAL A 242 -15.81 11.27 -11.94
CA VAL A 242 -15.70 11.37 -10.49
C VAL A 242 -15.54 9.99 -9.88
N PRO A 243 -14.52 9.80 -9.01
CA PRO A 243 -14.40 8.56 -8.26
C PRO A 243 -15.45 8.54 -7.15
N VAL A 244 -16.24 7.48 -7.11
CA VAL A 244 -17.28 7.28 -6.11
C VAL A 244 -17.10 5.98 -5.36
N LEU A 245 -17.44 5.99 -4.07
CA LEU A 245 -17.63 4.78 -3.28
C LEU A 245 -19.11 4.40 -3.31
N VAL A 246 -19.39 3.17 -3.74
CA VAL A 246 -20.75 2.67 -3.97
C VAL A 246 -21.09 1.56 -2.98
N ASN A 247 -22.25 1.70 -2.34
CA ASN A 247 -22.92 0.62 -1.61
C ASN A 247 -24.31 0.43 -2.18
N GLY A 248 -24.74 -0.83 -2.34
CA GLY A 248 -26.07 -1.14 -2.85
C GLY A 248 -26.77 -2.19 -1.99
N VAL A 249 -28.07 -2.03 -1.78
CA VAL A 249 -28.91 -3.01 -1.06
C VAL A 249 -30.21 -3.24 -1.82
N ARG A 250 -30.60 -4.51 -1.94
CA ARG A 250 -31.90 -4.88 -2.51
C ARG A 250 -32.98 -4.62 -1.48
N VAL A 251 -34.07 -4.02 -1.92
CA VAL A 251 -35.28 -3.83 -1.11
C VAL A 251 -36.50 -4.38 -1.84
N GLU A 252 -37.45 -4.89 -1.07
CA GLU A 252 -38.78 -5.23 -1.58
C GLU A 252 -39.68 -4.03 -1.36
N ALA A 253 -40.21 -3.47 -2.44
CA ALA A 253 -41.14 -2.36 -2.34
C ALA A 253 -42.52 -2.85 -1.87
N SER A 254 -43.37 -1.92 -1.44
CA SER A 254 -44.73 -2.22 -0.93
C SER A 254 -45.65 -2.85 -1.97
N ASP A 255 -45.34 -2.67 -3.26
CA ASP A 255 -45.99 -3.30 -4.41
C ASP A 255 -45.49 -4.73 -4.69
N GLY A 256 -44.48 -5.22 -3.95
CA GLY A 256 -43.86 -6.53 -4.13
C GLY A 256 -42.76 -6.56 -5.19
N GLU A 257 -42.49 -5.45 -5.89
CA GLU A 257 -41.47 -5.39 -6.93
C GLU A 257 -40.08 -5.17 -6.31
N PRO A 258 -39.05 -5.92 -6.74
CA PRO A 258 -37.70 -5.75 -6.24
C PRO A 258 -37.12 -4.43 -6.75
N ARG A 259 -36.54 -3.65 -5.84
CA ARG A 259 -35.78 -2.42 -6.13
C ARG A 259 -34.42 -2.49 -5.48
N ALA A 260 -33.55 -1.54 -5.80
CA ALA A 260 -32.26 -1.40 -5.15
C ALA A 260 -32.01 0.04 -4.72
N TRP A 261 -31.58 0.22 -3.48
CA TRP A 261 -31.01 1.47 -3.01
C TRP A 261 -29.51 1.45 -3.23
N TYR A 262 -28.98 2.54 -3.77
CA TYR A 262 -27.56 2.82 -3.87
C TYR A 262 -27.21 4.07 -3.09
N LEU A 263 -26.11 4.00 -2.34
CA LEU A 263 -25.47 5.11 -1.66
C LEU A 263 -24.15 5.39 -2.37
N LEU A 264 -23.99 6.61 -2.86
CA LEU A 264 -22.81 7.06 -3.59
C LEU A 264 -22.13 8.19 -2.80
N GLN A 265 -20.83 8.03 -2.58
CA GLN A 265 -20.00 9.02 -1.91
C GLN A 265 -18.89 9.52 -2.85
N ASP A 266 -18.75 10.84 -2.99
CA ASP A 266 -17.57 11.43 -3.65
C ASP A 266 -16.32 11.12 -2.83
N ILE A 267 -15.31 10.51 -3.45
CA ILE A 267 -14.02 10.22 -2.81
C ILE A 267 -12.87 10.95 -3.50
N ALA A 268 -13.14 11.96 -4.33
CA ALA A 268 -12.11 12.69 -5.07
C ALA A 268 -11.13 13.41 -4.15
N GLU A 269 -11.62 14.14 -3.15
CA GLU A 269 -10.79 14.86 -2.17
C GLU A 269 -9.94 13.88 -1.34
N ARG A 270 -10.55 12.78 -0.88
CA ARG A 270 -9.85 11.71 -0.16
C ARG A 270 -8.71 11.14 -1.00
N LYS A 271 -8.99 10.76 -2.26
CA LYS A 271 -7.98 10.24 -3.19
C LYS A 271 -6.90 11.26 -3.52
N ALA A 272 -7.25 12.54 -3.63
CA ALA A 272 -6.28 13.60 -3.88
C ALA A 272 -5.33 13.76 -2.69
N LEU A 273 -5.86 13.77 -1.47
CA LEU A 273 -5.07 13.84 -0.24
C LEU A 273 -4.20 12.59 -0.07
N GLU A 274 -4.74 11.39 -0.33
CA GLU A 274 -3.96 10.14 -0.31
C GLU A 274 -2.80 10.17 -1.32
N ARG A 275 -3.04 10.67 -2.54
CA ARG A 275 -1.99 10.85 -3.55
C ARG A 275 -0.95 11.87 -3.11
N GLU A 276 -1.37 12.99 -2.52
CA GLU A 276 -0.45 13.99 -1.99
C GLU A 276 0.38 13.45 -0.83
N LEU A 277 -0.24 12.72 0.10
CA LEU A 277 0.45 12.06 1.20
C LEU A 277 1.43 11.00 0.68
N ALA A 278 1.05 10.21 -0.32
CA ALA A 278 1.95 9.25 -0.97
C ALA A 278 3.11 9.96 -1.70
N HIS A 279 2.86 11.09 -2.35
CA HIS A 279 3.89 11.88 -3.00
C HIS A 279 4.87 12.48 -1.96
N ARG A 280 4.37 13.04 -0.86
CA ARG A 280 5.20 13.52 0.26
C ARG A 280 5.93 12.40 0.99
N ALA A 281 5.32 11.20 1.05
CA ALA A 281 5.97 10.01 1.57
C ALA A 281 7.11 9.55 0.66
N THR A 282 7.11 9.92 -0.63
CA THR A 282 8.12 9.48 -1.59
C THR A 282 9.14 10.56 -1.98
N HIS A 283 8.80 11.84 -1.86
CA HIS A 283 9.62 12.95 -2.30
C HIS A 283 9.88 13.96 -1.18
N ASP A 284 11.02 14.64 -1.25
CA ASP A 284 11.35 15.77 -0.38
C ASP A 284 10.51 16.98 -0.80
N PRO A 285 9.69 17.56 0.11
CA PRO A 285 8.74 18.62 -0.25
C PRO A 285 9.42 19.93 -0.66
N LEU A 286 10.68 20.14 -0.27
CA LEU A 286 11.43 21.34 -0.64
C LEU A 286 11.98 21.23 -2.06
N THR A 287 12.71 20.14 -2.34
CA THR A 287 13.50 20.01 -3.57
C THR A 287 12.76 19.25 -4.69
N GLY A 288 11.76 18.44 -4.34
CA GLY A 288 11.08 17.52 -5.24
C GLY A 288 11.94 16.33 -5.67
N ALA A 289 13.12 16.12 -5.07
CA ALA A 289 13.89 14.88 -5.21
C ALA A 289 13.21 13.74 -4.42
N PHE A 290 13.61 12.49 -4.63
CA PHE A 290 13.18 11.42 -3.73
C PHE A 290 13.61 11.72 -2.29
N ASN A 291 12.77 11.37 -1.31
CA ASN A 291 13.23 11.34 0.07
C ASN A 291 13.92 9.98 0.35
N ARG A 292 14.55 9.85 1.52
CA ARG A 292 15.46 8.73 1.81
C ARG A 292 14.80 7.35 1.76
N ILE A 293 13.64 7.15 2.38
CA ILE A 293 12.97 5.84 2.53
C ILE A 293 12.66 5.13 1.19
N PRO A 294 11.90 5.71 0.25
CA PRO A 294 11.59 5.09 -1.05
C PRO A 294 12.84 4.96 -1.92
N PHE A 295 13.85 5.81 -1.71
CA PHE A 295 15.10 5.70 -2.44
C PHE A 295 15.88 4.47 -1.98
N GLU A 296 15.92 4.16 -0.68
CA GLU A 296 16.51 2.92 -0.15
C GLU A 296 15.85 1.69 -0.78
N GLU A 297 14.51 1.63 -0.83
CA GLU A 297 13.77 0.53 -1.51
C GLU A 297 14.15 0.39 -2.99
N ARG A 298 14.36 1.53 -3.67
CA ARG A 298 14.71 1.54 -5.09
C ARG A 298 16.17 1.12 -5.32
N ILE A 299 17.09 1.47 -4.42
CA ILE A 299 18.46 0.94 -4.46
C ILE A 299 18.43 -0.58 -4.30
N ASP A 300 17.68 -1.11 -3.33
CA ASP A 300 17.60 -2.57 -3.11
C ASP A 300 17.12 -3.29 -4.38
N ALA A 301 16.08 -2.79 -5.05
CA ALA A 301 15.60 -3.34 -6.31
C ALA A 301 16.65 -3.31 -7.44
N GLU A 302 17.45 -2.24 -7.55
CA GLU A 302 18.54 -2.17 -8.54
C GLU A 302 19.73 -3.07 -8.15
N MET A 303 20.03 -3.23 -6.86
CA MET A 303 21.06 -4.17 -6.39
C MET A 303 20.71 -5.62 -6.72
N GLU A 304 19.43 -6.00 -6.59
CA GLU A 304 18.94 -7.31 -7.05
C GLU A 304 19.05 -7.45 -8.58
N ARG A 305 18.87 -6.37 -9.34
CA ARG A 305 19.02 -6.37 -10.79
C ARG A 305 20.49 -6.58 -11.18
N VAL A 306 21.41 -5.87 -10.53
CA VAL A 306 22.86 -6.05 -10.67
C VAL A 306 23.27 -7.49 -10.35
N ALA A 307 22.78 -8.07 -9.26
CA ALA A 307 23.09 -9.43 -8.87
C ALA A 307 22.62 -10.46 -9.91
N ARG A 308 21.46 -10.22 -10.55
CA ARG A 308 20.89 -11.12 -11.57
C ARG A 308 21.53 -10.98 -12.94
N TYR A 309 21.81 -9.76 -13.39
CA TYR A 309 22.21 -9.49 -14.77
C TYR A 309 23.68 -9.06 -14.92
N ALA A 310 24.42 -8.96 -13.82
CA ALA A 310 25.82 -8.51 -13.80
C ALA A 310 26.04 -7.14 -14.48
N THR A 311 25.05 -6.25 -14.37
CA THR A 311 25.12 -4.87 -14.87
C THR A 311 25.85 -3.97 -13.86
N ALA A 312 26.50 -2.90 -14.33
CA ALA A 312 27.12 -1.92 -13.43
C ALA A 312 26.06 -1.05 -12.74
N LEU A 313 26.39 -0.53 -11.55
CA LEU A 313 25.54 0.41 -10.81
C LEU A 313 26.43 1.42 -10.08
N GLY A 314 26.37 2.67 -10.52
CA GLY A 314 27.08 3.79 -9.93
C GLY A 314 26.28 4.45 -8.82
N PHE A 315 26.97 4.98 -7.82
CA PHE A 315 26.38 5.61 -6.65
C PHE A 315 27.19 6.84 -6.25
N LEU A 316 26.52 7.99 -6.18
CA LEU A 316 27.15 9.26 -5.81
C LEU A 316 26.53 9.76 -4.50
N VAL A 317 27.37 10.18 -3.57
CA VAL A 317 26.97 10.98 -2.40
C VAL A 317 27.54 12.38 -2.59
N ILE A 318 26.67 13.38 -2.56
CA ILE A 318 26.94 14.77 -2.91
C ILE A 318 26.60 15.62 -1.69
N ASP A 319 27.49 16.53 -1.31
CA ASP A 319 27.25 17.48 -0.23
C ASP A 319 27.60 18.91 -0.65
N ILE A 320 26.74 19.85 -0.29
CA ILE A 320 26.95 21.27 -0.56
C ILE A 320 28.01 21.83 0.41
N ASP A 321 29.13 22.26 -0.17
CA ASP A 321 30.25 22.77 0.60
C ASP A 321 29.84 24.03 1.38
N HIS A 322 30.18 24.05 2.68
CA HIS A 322 29.92 25.19 3.56
C HIS A 322 28.46 25.62 3.67
N PHE A 323 27.49 24.71 3.44
CA PHE A 323 26.06 25.03 3.50
C PHE A 323 25.62 25.69 4.81
N LYS A 324 26.16 25.25 5.95
CA LYS A 324 25.93 25.91 7.24
C LYS A 324 26.33 27.40 7.22
N ALA A 325 27.46 27.75 6.61
CA ALA A 325 27.90 29.15 6.53
C ALA A 325 26.97 29.99 5.63
N ILE A 326 26.35 29.38 4.60
CA ILE A 326 25.32 30.02 3.78
C ILE A 326 24.11 30.35 4.65
N ASN A 327 23.60 29.39 5.42
CA ASN A 327 22.49 29.61 6.34
C ASN A 327 22.82 30.66 7.41
N ASP A 328 24.01 30.59 8.00
CA ASP A 328 24.43 31.50 9.06
C ASP A 328 24.60 32.95 8.55
N THR A 329 24.98 33.12 7.27
CA THR A 329 25.24 34.45 6.66
C THR A 329 23.99 35.05 6.02
N HIS A 330 23.18 34.24 5.34
CA HIS A 330 22.09 34.69 4.48
C HIS A 330 20.69 34.28 4.97
N GLY A 331 20.60 33.45 6.01
CA GLY A 331 19.36 32.93 6.55
C GLY A 331 18.88 31.65 5.86
N HIS A 332 17.98 30.93 6.53
CA HIS A 332 17.45 29.64 6.07
C HIS A 332 16.68 29.74 4.74
N ASP A 333 15.96 30.84 4.48
CA ASP A 333 15.22 31.01 3.22
C ASP A 333 16.15 31.01 2.00
N VAL A 334 17.37 31.55 2.14
CA VAL A 334 18.39 31.52 1.08
C VAL A 334 18.99 30.12 0.95
N GLY A 335 19.24 29.44 2.07
CA GLY A 335 19.67 28.04 2.06
C GLY A 335 18.66 27.13 1.36
N ASP A 336 17.37 27.33 1.61
CA ASP A 336 16.29 26.59 0.96
C ASP A 336 16.27 26.83 -0.55
N ARG A 337 16.41 28.08 -0.99
CA ARG A 337 16.56 28.41 -2.43
C ARG A 337 17.79 27.76 -3.05
N VAL A 338 18.90 27.70 -2.32
CA VAL A 338 20.12 27.00 -2.75
C VAL A 338 19.86 25.52 -2.95
N LEU A 339 19.19 24.85 -2.01
CA LEU A 339 18.85 23.43 -2.10
C LEU A 339 17.96 23.13 -3.31
N VAL A 340 16.93 23.97 -3.53
CA VAL A 340 16.02 23.86 -4.68
C VAL A 340 16.80 23.98 -5.99
N GLU A 341 17.66 24.99 -6.09
CA GLU A 341 18.43 25.24 -7.31
C GLU A 341 19.50 24.16 -7.57
N VAL A 342 20.17 23.67 -6.53
CA VAL A 342 21.09 22.52 -6.64
C VAL A 342 20.33 21.29 -7.15
N ALA A 343 19.20 20.94 -6.54
CA ALA A 343 18.38 19.80 -6.98
C ALA A 343 17.88 19.96 -8.43
N ARG A 344 17.56 21.19 -8.85
CA ARG A 344 17.19 21.49 -10.24
C ARG A 344 18.36 21.25 -11.20
N ARG A 345 19.55 21.79 -10.89
CA ARG A 345 20.77 21.61 -11.71
C ARG A 345 21.19 20.15 -11.82
N LEU A 346 21.10 19.38 -10.73
CA LEU A 346 21.37 17.94 -10.74
C LEU A 346 20.39 17.22 -11.70
N ARG A 347 19.08 17.51 -11.60
CA ARG A 347 18.05 16.91 -12.46
C ARG A 347 18.23 17.23 -13.94
N ASP A 348 18.67 18.44 -14.28
CA ASP A 348 18.87 18.85 -15.68
C ASP A 348 20.00 18.05 -16.37
N ILE A 349 20.90 17.43 -15.60
CA ILE A 349 22.11 16.77 -16.11
C ILE A 349 21.97 15.24 -16.13
N ILE A 350 21.30 14.67 -15.12
CA ILE A 350 21.05 13.23 -15.05
C ILE A 350 19.97 12.83 -16.06
N ARG A 351 19.98 11.57 -16.51
CA ARG A 351 18.96 11.04 -17.44
C ARG A 351 17.75 10.51 -16.67
N GLY A 352 16.64 10.31 -17.37
CA GLY A 352 15.38 9.85 -16.76
C GLY A 352 15.42 8.46 -16.09
N SER A 353 16.45 7.65 -16.35
CA SER A 353 16.68 6.37 -15.67
C SER A 353 17.49 6.49 -14.38
N ASP A 354 18.16 7.63 -14.17
CA ASP A 354 18.92 7.89 -12.96
C ASP A 354 17.96 8.41 -11.87
N LEU A 355 18.33 8.18 -10.61
CA LEU A 355 17.50 8.59 -9.48
C LEU A 355 18.25 9.61 -8.64
N LEU A 356 17.57 10.69 -8.27
CA LEU A 356 18.07 11.71 -7.36
C LEU A 356 17.26 11.70 -6.06
N ALA A 357 17.93 11.57 -4.93
CA ALA A 357 17.36 11.76 -3.61
C ALA A 357 18.04 12.88 -2.84
N ARG A 358 17.29 13.52 -1.95
CA ARG A 358 17.85 14.31 -0.84
C ARG A 358 17.93 13.41 0.39
N TRP A 359 19.15 13.09 0.80
CA TRP A 359 19.39 12.12 1.88
C TRP A 359 19.15 12.70 3.27
N GLY A 360 19.47 14.00 3.44
CA GLY A 360 19.21 14.77 4.64
C GLY A 360 20.00 16.08 4.64
N GLY A 361 19.47 17.15 5.24
CA GLY A 361 20.17 18.45 5.30
C GLY A 361 20.58 18.95 3.90
N GLU A 362 21.88 19.12 3.69
CA GLU A 362 22.52 19.50 2.43
C GLU A 362 23.01 18.34 1.54
N GLU A 363 22.71 17.09 1.92
CA GLU A 363 23.22 15.89 1.26
C GLU A 363 22.22 15.38 0.20
N PHE A 364 22.75 15.11 -0.99
CA PHE A 364 22.05 14.47 -2.10
C PHE A 364 22.72 13.16 -2.47
N VAL A 365 21.94 12.24 -3.02
CA VAL A 365 22.41 10.95 -3.50
C VAL A 365 21.90 10.71 -4.90
N VAL A 366 22.76 10.19 -5.78
CA VAL A 366 22.38 9.82 -7.15
C VAL A 366 22.69 8.35 -7.40
N LEU A 367 21.68 7.62 -7.87
CA LEU A 367 21.81 6.23 -8.31
C LEU A 367 21.87 6.18 -9.85
N LEU A 368 22.85 5.46 -10.39
CA LEU A 368 23.16 5.39 -11.82
C LEU A 368 23.09 3.95 -12.33
N PRO A 369 21.92 3.44 -12.71
CA PRO A 369 21.78 2.09 -13.27
C PRO A 369 22.65 1.90 -14.52
N GLU A 370 23.23 0.72 -14.73
CA GLU A 370 24.04 0.40 -15.91
C GLU A 370 25.23 1.37 -16.13
N THR A 371 25.77 1.92 -15.04
CA THR A 371 26.92 2.86 -15.07
C THR A 371 28.04 2.33 -14.20
N ASP A 372 29.23 2.21 -14.77
CA ASP A 372 30.43 1.79 -14.03
C ASP A 372 31.07 2.95 -13.27
N LEU A 373 32.14 2.65 -12.52
CA LEU A 373 32.85 3.66 -11.73
C LEU A 373 33.38 4.82 -12.60
N PHE A 374 33.84 4.53 -13.82
CA PHE A 374 34.40 5.56 -14.70
C PHE A 374 33.31 6.52 -15.19
N GLY A 375 32.18 5.99 -15.69
CA GLY A 375 31.04 6.81 -16.10
C GLY A 375 30.42 7.58 -14.93
N ALA A 376 30.41 6.99 -13.73
CA ALA A 376 29.94 7.65 -12.52
C ALA A 376 30.84 8.82 -12.11
N LEU A 377 32.17 8.68 -12.24
CA LEU A 377 33.13 9.76 -12.01
C LEU A 377 32.99 10.89 -13.03
N GLU A 378 32.85 10.56 -14.32
CA GLU A 378 32.64 11.56 -15.38
C GLU A 378 31.35 12.36 -15.16
N LEU A 379 30.24 11.68 -14.82
CA LEU A 379 29.01 12.36 -14.46
C LEU A 379 29.17 13.19 -13.19
N GLY A 380 29.86 12.68 -12.17
CA GLY A 380 30.18 13.42 -10.95
C GLY A 380 30.86 14.75 -11.26
N GLU A 381 31.87 14.75 -12.13
CA GLU A 381 32.59 15.98 -12.50
C GLU A 381 31.68 16.96 -13.24
N ARG A 382 30.85 16.48 -14.17
CA ARG A 382 29.86 17.31 -14.86
C ARG A 382 28.86 17.96 -13.89
N LEU A 383 28.38 17.22 -12.90
CA LEU A 383 27.47 17.73 -11.87
C LEU A 383 28.18 18.79 -11.00
N ARG A 384 29.42 18.53 -10.59
CA ARG A 384 30.23 19.46 -9.80
C ARG A 384 30.48 20.78 -10.53
N GLU A 385 30.92 20.71 -11.79
CA GLU A 385 31.17 21.89 -12.62
C GLU A 385 29.90 22.71 -12.83
N ALA A 386 28.78 22.07 -13.17
CA ALA A 386 27.52 22.79 -13.37
C ALA A 386 27.00 23.53 -12.13
N ILE A 387 27.32 23.03 -10.94
CA ILE A 387 27.00 23.72 -9.68
C ILE A 387 27.97 24.90 -9.47
N ALA A 388 29.27 24.71 -9.68
CA ALA A 388 30.29 25.74 -9.49
C ALA A 388 30.25 26.89 -10.52
N ASP A 389 29.89 26.60 -11.76
CA ASP A 389 30.05 27.52 -12.90
C ASP A 389 29.03 28.68 -12.92
N ARG A 390 27.89 28.53 -12.24
CA ARG A 390 26.85 29.56 -12.21
C ARG A 390 26.62 30.04 -10.80
N SER A 391 26.79 31.35 -10.59
CA SER A 391 26.49 32.01 -9.33
C SER A 391 25.03 31.82 -8.93
N PHE A 392 24.80 31.60 -7.65
CA PHE A 392 23.51 31.65 -7.00
C PHE A 392 23.27 33.11 -6.61
N GLU A 393 22.07 33.62 -6.93
CA GLU A 393 21.75 35.05 -6.91
C GLU A 393 22.16 35.76 -5.60
N GLU A 394 21.90 35.13 -4.45
CA GLU A 394 22.13 35.72 -3.12
C GLU A 394 23.30 35.07 -2.36
N ALA A 395 23.70 33.86 -2.75
CA ALA A 395 24.72 33.05 -2.06
C ALA A 395 26.07 32.99 -2.80
N GLY A 396 26.17 33.60 -3.99
CA GLY A 396 27.41 33.67 -4.75
C GLY A 396 27.81 32.32 -5.35
N THR A 397 29.10 31.99 -5.31
CA THR A 397 29.60 30.73 -5.86
C THR A 397 29.42 29.62 -4.83
N ILE A 398 28.74 28.55 -5.22
CA ILE A 398 28.52 27.37 -4.38
C ILE A 398 29.21 26.20 -5.05
N THR A 399 29.87 25.36 -4.24
CA THR A 399 30.54 24.15 -4.71
C THR A 399 29.96 22.93 -4.01
N VAL A 400 30.20 21.76 -4.59
CA VAL A 400 29.88 20.48 -3.96
C VAL A 400 31.10 19.60 -3.89
N SER A 401 31.16 18.78 -2.85
CA SER A 401 32.06 17.63 -2.77
C SER A 401 31.27 16.37 -3.09
N ILE A 402 31.88 15.44 -3.83
CA ILE A 402 31.20 14.22 -4.29
C ILE A 402 32.07 12.99 -4.00
N GLY A 403 31.48 12.00 -3.34
CA GLY A 403 32.03 10.66 -3.19
C GLY A 403 31.34 9.68 -4.14
N VAL A 404 32.12 8.90 -4.88
CA VAL A 404 31.60 7.98 -5.92
C VAL A 404 31.94 6.54 -5.60
N ALA A 405 30.97 5.64 -5.65
CA ALA A 405 31.21 4.21 -5.54
C ALA A 405 30.50 3.47 -6.68
N GLN A 406 31.04 2.30 -7.03
CA GLN A 406 30.34 1.31 -7.83
C GLN A 406 29.94 0.14 -6.93
N ALA A 407 28.69 -0.31 -7.05
CA ALA A 407 28.19 -1.48 -6.38
C ALA A 407 28.99 -2.72 -6.76
N VAL A 408 29.33 -3.54 -5.77
CA VAL A 408 29.94 -4.86 -6.02
C VAL A 408 28.91 -5.98 -5.79
N PRO A 409 29.02 -7.13 -6.49
CA PRO A 409 28.08 -8.23 -6.32
C PRO A 409 27.97 -8.68 -4.85
N GLY A 410 26.74 -8.84 -4.36
CA GLY A 410 26.48 -9.27 -2.98
C GLY A 410 26.72 -8.21 -1.90
N GLU A 411 27.04 -6.97 -2.29
CA GLU A 411 27.15 -5.85 -1.36
C GLU A 411 25.78 -5.41 -0.84
N SER A 412 25.70 -4.98 0.42
CA SER A 412 24.50 -4.35 0.95
C SER A 412 24.48 -2.85 0.68
N VAL A 413 23.29 -2.25 0.56
CA VAL A 413 23.11 -0.80 0.37
C VAL A 413 23.88 0.01 1.41
N ARG A 414 23.87 -0.43 2.67
CA ARG A 414 24.63 0.22 3.76
C ARG A 414 26.14 0.27 3.48
N ARG A 415 26.71 -0.79 2.91
CA ARG A 415 28.15 -0.85 2.62
C ARG A 415 28.51 -0.01 1.39
N LEU A 416 27.66 -0.04 0.35
CA LEU A 416 27.78 0.83 -0.82
C LEU A 416 27.77 2.31 -0.39
N PHE A 417 26.79 2.70 0.43
CA PHE A 417 26.68 4.05 0.97
C PHE A 417 27.92 4.43 1.78
N SER A 418 28.36 3.57 2.70
CA SER A 418 29.53 3.82 3.56
C SER A 418 30.81 4.05 2.77
N ARG A 419 30.99 3.38 1.62
CA ARG A 419 32.15 3.57 0.73
C ARG A 419 32.10 4.92 0.02
N ALA A 420 30.94 5.29 -0.51
CA ALA A 420 30.76 6.58 -1.16
C ALA A 420 30.89 7.74 -0.15
N ASP A 421 30.33 7.60 1.04
CA ASP A 421 30.46 8.56 2.14
C ASP A 421 31.92 8.74 2.59
N ALA A 422 32.69 7.66 2.71
CA ALA A 422 34.12 7.75 2.99
C ALA A 422 34.89 8.51 1.89
N ALA A 423 34.52 8.32 0.62
CA ALA A 423 35.09 9.08 -0.49
C ALA A 423 34.71 10.56 -0.43
N LEU A 424 33.46 10.88 -0.10
CA LEU A 424 32.98 12.24 0.11
C LEU A 424 33.73 12.94 1.25
N TYR A 425 33.91 12.24 2.37
CA TYR A 425 34.67 12.76 3.50
C TYR A 425 36.10 13.12 3.10
N ARG A 426 36.78 12.27 2.30
CA ARG A 426 38.09 12.59 1.73
C ARG A 426 38.03 13.80 0.80
N ALA A 427 37.00 13.90 -0.05
CA ALA A 427 36.84 15.02 -0.96
C ALA A 427 36.77 16.35 -0.17
N LYS A 428 36.03 16.36 0.94
CA LYS A 428 35.95 17.49 1.87
C LYS A 428 37.29 17.78 2.55
N ALA A 429 38.02 16.76 2.99
CA ALA A 429 39.30 16.90 3.68
C ALA A 429 40.43 17.40 2.76
N GLU A 430 40.43 17.02 1.48
CA GLU A 430 41.48 17.39 0.53
C GLU A 430 41.29 18.78 -0.12
N GLY A 431 40.26 19.52 0.30
CA GLY A 431 40.03 20.90 -0.13
C GLY A 431 38.70 21.18 -0.79
N ARG A 432 37.73 20.25 -0.71
CA ARG A 432 36.37 20.39 -1.25
C ARG A 432 36.33 20.60 -2.77
N ASN A 433 35.15 20.92 -3.31
CA ASN A 433 34.91 21.16 -4.74
C ASN A 433 35.61 20.12 -5.63
N ARG A 434 35.35 18.83 -5.37
CA ARG A 434 35.97 17.73 -6.11
C ARG A 434 35.16 16.44 -6.04
N VAL A 435 35.48 15.55 -6.96
CA VAL A 435 34.93 14.19 -7.00
C VAL A 435 36.05 13.21 -6.64
N LEU A 436 35.79 12.31 -5.68
CA LEU A 436 36.72 11.22 -5.36
C LEU A 436 36.02 9.87 -5.46
N PRO A 437 36.70 8.84 -6.01
CA PRO A 437 36.21 7.47 -5.95
C PRO A 437 36.37 6.88 -4.55
N ALA A 438 35.52 5.93 -4.21
CA ALA A 438 35.71 5.01 -3.11
C ALA A 438 36.92 4.11 -3.39
N ASP A 439 37.60 3.68 -2.33
CA ASP A 439 38.70 2.75 -2.47
C ASP A 439 38.23 1.46 -3.13
N LEU A 440 39.08 0.93 -4.02
CA LEU A 440 38.83 -0.33 -4.71
C LEU A 440 38.73 -1.44 -3.66
N VAL A 441 37.56 -2.05 -3.56
CA VAL A 441 37.39 -3.28 -2.78
C VAL A 441 37.94 -4.40 -3.65
N ALA A 442 39.01 -5.05 -3.18
CA ALA A 442 39.51 -6.26 -3.84
C ALA A 442 38.38 -7.32 -3.88
N PRO A 443 38.21 -8.04 -5.00
CA PRO A 443 37.15 -9.01 -5.18
C PRO A 443 37.19 -10.15 -4.18
#